data_AF-A0A4U5M130-F1
#
_entry.id   AF-A0A4U5M130-F1
#
_cell.length_a   1.000
_cell.length_b   1.000
_cell.length_c   1.000
_cell.angle_alpha   90.00
_cell.angle_beta   90.00
_cell.angle_gamma   90.00
#
_symmetry.space_group_name_H-M   'P 1'
#
loop_
_entity.id
_entity.type
_entity.pdbx_description
1 polymer ?
#
loop_
_entity_poly.entity_id
_entity_poly.type
_entity_poly.pdbx_seq_one_letter_code
_entity_poly.pdbx_strand_id
1 'polypeptide(L)'
;MRNAEAVKRLGNSLLLDKSELYDVDVLEASIREILDNERFQNNASVLSKMIKNRPRDLKAELVNYVKFAAEFGSPQEFRFPHSLRSPLSNITCSTSLCL
;
A
#
# COMPACT_ATOMS: atom_id res chain seq x y z
N MET A 1 10.91 0.39 -11.12
CA MET A 1 10.48 1.12 -9.91
C MET A 1 9.02 0.79 -9.65
N ARG A 2 8.72 -0.40 -9.07
CA ARG A 2 7.38 -0.98 -9.21
C ARG A 2 6.26 -0.15 -8.55
N ASN A 3 6.53 0.42 -7.38
CA ASN A 3 5.52 1.21 -6.66
C ASN A 3 5.29 2.56 -7.33
N ALA A 4 6.34 3.26 -7.73
CA ALA A 4 6.23 4.57 -8.39
C ALA A 4 5.51 4.46 -9.74
N GLU A 5 5.80 3.42 -10.53
CA GLU A 5 5.08 3.14 -11.77
C GLU A 5 3.60 2.83 -11.53
N ALA A 6 3.26 2.13 -10.44
CA ALA A 6 1.88 1.84 -10.09
C ALA A 6 1.09 3.12 -9.77
N VAL A 7 1.69 4.07 -9.05
CA VAL A 7 1.06 5.36 -8.76
C VAL A 7 1.01 6.23 -10.02
N LYS A 8 2.01 6.22 -10.90
CA LYS A 8 1.95 6.91 -12.20
C LYS A 8 0.76 6.42 -13.05
N ARG A 9 0.51 5.11 -13.07
CA ARG A 9 -0.63 4.51 -13.81
C ARG A 9 -1.99 4.96 -13.30
N LEU A 10 -2.09 5.29 -12.01
CA LEU A 10 -3.30 5.85 -11.41
C LEU A 10 -3.50 7.34 -11.75
N GLY A 11 -2.52 7.99 -12.40
CA GLY A 11 -2.63 9.35 -12.92
C GLY A 11 -2.61 10.44 -11.84
N ASN A 12 -2.11 10.12 -10.65
CA ASN A 12 -2.03 10.98 -9.47
C ASN A 12 -0.58 11.33 -9.06
N SER A 13 0.42 10.95 -9.87
CA SER A 13 1.83 11.28 -9.62
C SER A 13 2.63 11.41 -10.92
N LEU A 14 3.72 12.17 -10.84
CA LEU A 14 4.79 12.20 -11.84
C LEU A 14 5.89 11.21 -11.43
N LEU A 15 6.54 10.59 -12.41
CA LEU A 15 7.70 9.71 -12.17
C LEU A 15 8.95 10.47 -12.59
N LEU A 16 9.85 10.67 -11.65
CA LEU A 16 11.17 11.27 -11.86
C LEU A 16 12.26 10.26 -11.53
N ASP A 17 13.33 10.28 -12.32
CA ASP A 17 14.54 9.53 -12.03
C ASP A 17 15.36 10.21 -10.93
N LYS A 18 16.12 9.42 -10.17
CA LYS A 18 16.91 9.95 -9.03
C LYS A 18 17.95 10.99 -9.46
N SER A 19 18.45 10.90 -10.70
CA SER A 19 19.38 11.87 -11.27
C SER A 19 18.72 13.22 -11.55
N GLU A 20 17.43 13.23 -11.88
CA GLU A 20 16.68 14.45 -12.20
C GLU A 20 16.37 15.28 -10.94
N LEU A 21 16.41 14.65 -9.77
CA LEU A 21 16.20 15.35 -8.48
C LEU A 21 17.32 16.34 -8.13
N TYR A 22 18.49 16.23 -8.76
CA TYR A 22 19.60 17.16 -8.54
C TYR A 22 19.48 18.42 -9.42
N ASP A 23 18.62 18.38 -10.44
CA ASP A 23 18.32 19.51 -11.29
C ASP A 23 17.15 20.30 -10.69
N VAL A 24 17.45 21.50 -10.21
CA VAL A 24 16.49 22.37 -9.53
C VAL A 24 15.37 22.80 -10.47
N ASP A 25 15.69 23.04 -11.75
CA ASP A 25 14.73 23.52 -12.74
C ASP A 25 13.71 22.41 -13.08
N VAL A 26 14.21 21.18 -13.26
CA VAL A 26 13.35 20.01 -13.51
C VAL A 26 12.45 19.73 -12.30
N LEU A 27 12.99 19.83 -11.08
CA LEU A 27 12.23 19.61 -9.86
C LEU A 27 11.14 20.68 -9.67
N GLU A 28 11.47 21.96 -9.87
CA GLU A 28 10.50 23.06 -9.77
C GLU A 28 9.38 22.89 -10.79
N ALA A 29 9.74 22.63 -12.06
CA ALA A 29 8.77 22.43 -13.13
C ALA A 29 7.82 21.26 -12.81
N SER A 30 8.35 20.15 -12.30
CA SER A 30 7.55 18.98 -11.92
C SER A 30 6.59 19.25 -10.77
N ILE A 31 7.01 20.04 -9.78
CA ILE A 31 6.14 20.44 -8.65
C ILE A 31 5.04 21.37 -9.15
N ARG A 32 5.38 22.36 -10.00
CA ARG A 32 4.39 23.25 -10.61
C ARG A 32 3.38 22.48 -11.45
N GLU A 33 3.82 21.52 -12.25
CA GLU A 33 2.92 20.68 -13.04
C GLU A 33 1.88 19.96 -12.16
N ILE A 34 2.30 19.42 -11.02
CA ILE A 34 1.38 18.72 -10.09
C ILE A 34 0.37 19.68 -9.45
N LEU A 35 0.80 20.92 -9.14
CA LEU A 35 -0.04 21.92 -8.47
C LEU A 35 -1.01 22.63 -9.42
N ASP A 36 -0.55 22.99 -10.62
CA ASP A 36 -1.31 23.78 -11.58
C ASP A 36 -2.28 22.90 -12.39
N ASN A 37 -1.99 21.60 -12.54
CA ASN A 37 -2.84 20.69 -13.29
C ASN A 37 -3.90 20.01 -12.39
N GLU A 38 -5.14 20.47 -12.52
CA GLU A 38 -6.30 19.94 -11.78
C GLU A 38 -6.52 18.42 -11.96
N ARG A 39 -5.98 17.81 -13.02
CA ARG A 39 -6.06 16.35 -13.25
C ARG A 39 -5.56 15.55 -12.04
N PHE A 40 -4.45 15.98 -11.44
CA PHE A 40 -3.87 15.27 -10.29
C PHE A 40 -4.79 15.34 -9.07
N GLN A 41 -5.39 16.51 -8.82
CA GLN A 41 -6.35 16.71 -7.74
C GLN A 41 -7.64 15.90 -7.95
N ASN A 42 -8.19 15.91 -9.17
CA ASN A 42 -9.38 15.15 -9.53
C ASN A 42 -9.17 13.65 -9.37
N ASN A 43 -8.05 13.12 -9.86
CA ASN A 43 -7.70 11.70 -9.72
C ASN A 43 -7.46 11.32 -8.24
N ALA A 44 -6.81 12.18 -7.47
CA ALA A 44 -6.62 11.96 -6.03
C ALA A 44 -7.96 11.92 -5.26
N SER A 45 -8.91 12.78 -5.62
CA SER A 45 -10.27 12.79 -5.04
C SER A 45 -11.03 11.50 -5.37
N VAL A 46 -10.99 11.04 -6.63
CA VAL A 46 -11.59 9.77 -7.05
C VAL A 46 -10.94 8.60 -6.33
N LEU A 47 -9.61 8.55 -6.26
CA LEU A 47 -8.88 7.52 -5.54
C LEU A 47 -9.28 7.50 -4.06
N SER A 48 -9.34 8.65 -3.40
CA SER A 48 -9.74 8.75 -2.00
C SER A 48 -11.15 8.17 -1.77
N LYS A 49 -12.10 8.47 -2.66
CA LYS A 49 -13.46 7.88 -2.64
C LYS A 49 -13.41 6.35 -2.81
N MET A 50 -12.60 5.85 -3.73
CA MET A 50 -12.42 4.39 -3.92
C MET A 50 -11.82 3.72 -2.68
N ILE A 51 -10.84 4.36 -2.04
CA ILE A 51 -10.17 3.88 -0.81
C ILE A 51 -11.17 3.79 0.35
N LYS A 52 -12.03 4.80 0.49
CA LYS A 52 -13.04 4.89 1.53
C LYS A 52 -14.18 3.89 1.32
N ASN A 53 -14.59 3.69 0.07
CA ASN A 53 -15.73 2.85 -0.30
C ASN A 53 -15.29 1.49 -0.85
N ARG A 54 -14.15 0.95 -0.40
CA ARG A 54 -13.74 -0.38 -0.85
C ARG A 54 -14.78 -1.43 -0.42
N PRO A 55 -15.13 -2.39 -1.29
CA PRO A 55 -16.17 -3.38 -1.02
C PRO A 55 -15.80 -4.39 0.07
N ARG A 56 -14.53 -4.46 0.48
CA ARG A 56 -14.06 -5.33 1.57
C ARG A 56 -13.79 -4.53 2.83
N ASP A 57 -14.35 -4.99 3.94
CA ASP A 57 -13.98 -4.53 5.28
C ASP A 57 -12.70 -5.23 5.75
N LEU A 58 -11.58 -4.52 5.62
CA LEU A 58 -10.26 -5.00 6.02
C LEU A 58 -10.18 -5.32 7.53
N LYS A 59 -10.96 -4.62 8.37
CA LYS A 59 -10.94 -4.86 9.83
C LYS A 59 -11.62 -6.18 10.15
N ALA A 60 -12.83 -6.40 9.62
CA ALA A 60 -13.52 -7.67 9.78
C ALA A 60 -12.74 -8.84 9.18
N GLU A 61 -12.15 -8.65 8.00
CA GLU A 61 -11.31 -9.64 7.33
C GLU A 61 -10.11 -10.03 8.22
N LEU A 62 -9.40 -9.05 8.80
CA LEU A 62 -8.30 -9.31 9.74
C LEU A 62 -8.76 -10.08 10.97
N VAL A 63 -9.88 -9.69 11.60
CA VAL A 63 -10.42 -10.39 12.78
C VAL A 63 -10.76 -11.85 12.44
N ASN A 64 -11.39 -12.09 11.29
CA ASN A 64 -11.72 -13.44 10.85
C ASN A 64 -10.46 -14.29 10.63
N TYR A 65 -9.41 -13.72 10.03
CA TYR A 65 -8.15 -14.42 9.85
C TYR A 65 -7.43 -14.71 11.18
N VAL A 66 -7.47 -13.80 12.15
CA VAL A 66 -6.90 -14.03 13.48
C VAL A 66 -7.65 -15.14 14.21
N LYS A 67 -8.99 -15.16 14.15
CA LYS A 67 -9.81 -16.24 14.72
C LYS A 67 -9.48 -17.60 14.12
N PHE A 68 -9.42 -17.66 12.78
CA PHE A 68 -9.02 -18.87 12.06
C PHE A 68 -7.63 -19.36 12.49
N ALA A 69 -6.66 -18.46 12.61
CA ALA A 69 -5.30 -18.82 13.06
C ALA A 69 -5.26 -19.27 14.52
N ALA A 70 -6.13 -18.75 15.39
CA ALA A 70 -6.24 -19.18 16.79
C ALA A 70 -6.90 -20.56 16.93
N GLU A 71 -7.90 -20.87 16.10
CA GLU A 71 -8.62 -22.15 16.13
C GLU A 71 -7.82 -23.30 15.52
N PHE A 72 -7.15 -23.07 14.39
CA PHE A 72 -6.50 -24.12 13.59
C PHE A 72 -4.97 -24.04 13.58
N GLY A 73 -4.37 -23.05 14.25
CA GLY A 73 -2.97 -22.69 14.07
C GLY A 73 -2.72 -22.05 12.71
N SER A 74 -1.46 -21.85 12.33
CA SER A 74 -1.11 -21.46 10.96
C SER A 74 -0.84 -22.70 10.10
N PRO A 75 -1.74 -23.09 9.18
CA PRO A 75 -1.41 -24.05 8.13
C PRO A 75 -0.11 -23.64 7.43
N GLN A 76 0.72 -24.59 6.99
CA GLN A 76 1.97 -24.31 6.28
C GLN A 76 1.76 -23.41 5.03
N GLU A 77 0.54 -23.37 4.50
CA GLU A 77 0.13 -22.55 3.35
C GLU A 77 -0.71 -21.32 3.71
N PHE A 78 -0.98 -21.05 4.99
CA PHE A 78 -1.81 -19.91 5.41
C PHE A 78 -1.07 -18.60 5.13
N ARG A 79 -1.27 -18.09 3.92
CA ARG A 79 -0.79 -16.80 3.48
C ARG A 79 -1.89 -15.79 3.75
N PHE A 80 -1.66 -14.91 4.71
CA PHE A 80 -2.44 -13.68 4.82
C PHE A 80 -2.50 -13.00 3.44
N PRO A 81 -3.67 -12.47 3.03
CA PRO A 81 -3.78 -11.73 1.80
C PRO A 81 -2.77 -10.58 1.81
N HIS A 82 -2.25 -10.20 0.64
CA HIS A 82 -1.20 -9.20 0.53
C HIS A 82 -1.54 -7.87 1.22
N SER A 83 -2.83 -7.53 1.33
CA SER A 83 -3.35 -6.36 2.03
C SER A 83 -3.21 -6.40 3.56
N LEU A 84 -3.02 -7.58 4.16
CA LEU A 84 -2.92 -7.81 5.61
C LEU A 84 -1.55 -8.34 6.03
N ARG A 85 -0.58 -8.34 5.12
CA ARG A 85 0.81 -8.75 5.39
C ARG A 85 1.54 -7.63 6.14
N SER A 86 1.19 -7.42 7.40
CA SER A 86 1.93 -6.59 8.35
C SER A 86 3.16 -7.37 8.86
N PRO A 87 4.15 -6.75 9.56
CA PRO A 87 5.43 -7.36 9.91
C PRO A 87 5.35 -8.41 11.02
N LEU A 88 4.21 -9.10 11.17
CA LEU A 88 4.02 -10.21 12.10
C LEU A 88 4.74 -11.49 11.63
N SER A 89 5.33 -11.51 10.43
CA SER A 89 6.19 -12.60 9.97
C SER A 89 7.46 -12.80 10.82
N ASN A 90 7.79 -11.84 11.69
CA ASN A 90 8.89 -11.94 12.65
C ASN A 90 8.44 -12.43 14.03
N ILE A 91 7.13 -12.66 14.24
CA ILE A 91 6.60 -13.34 15.43
C ILE A 91 6.32 -14.80 15.05
N THR A 92 7.28 -15.46 14.39
CA THR A 92 7.31 -16.93 14.46
C THR A 92 7.76 -17.26 15.87
N CYS A 93 6.80 -17.62 16.71
CA CYS A 93 7.02 -18.24 18.00
C CYS A 93 8.03 -19.37 17.81
N SER A 94 9.26 -19.14 18.27
CA SER A 94 10.28 -20.18 18.39
C SER A 94 9.71 -21.25 19.32
N THR A 95 9.47 -22.42 18.76
CA THR A 95 8.83 -23.63 19.29
C THR A 95 9.51 -24.20 20.55
N SER A 96 9.60 -23.42 21.63
CA SER A 96 10.14 -23.90 22.92
C SER A 96 9.53 -23.31 24.18
N LEU A 97 8.67 -22.28 24.11
CA LEU A 97 8.01 -21.71 25.29
C LEU A 97 6.50 -21.52 25.08
N CYS A 98 5.79 -22.63 24.93
CA CYS A 98 4.40 -22.75 25.30
C CYS A 98 4.24 -24.09 26.06
N LEU A 99 4.56 -24.05 27.35
CA LEU A 99 4.04 -24.93 28.39
C LEU A 99 3.41 -24.02 29.45
#